data_AF-A0A8D0BCX6-F1
#
_entry.id   AF-A0A8D0BCX6-F1
#
_cell.length_a   1.000
_cell.length_b   1.000
_cell.length_c   1.000
_cell.angle_alpha   90.00
_cell.angle_beta   90.00
_cell.angle_gamma   90.00
#
_symmetry.space_group_name_H-M   'P 1'
#
loop_
_entity.id
_entity.type
_entity.pdbx_description
1 polymer ?
#
loop_
_entity_poly.entity_id
_entity_poly.type
_entity_poly.pdbx_seq_one_letter_code
_entity_poly.pdbx_strand_id
1 'polypeptide(L)'
;MQRVYGRSPSPAPQMPPQPAEEPSLSCPEMSPISTTLEDTFRGEPRFSLGFATLPCRSRNIGQKNARRKRDLVLSKLVHNVHNHITNDKRFDGSESIKSSWNISVVKFLLEKLKHELVSNHHNYTDKELKGACVAYFLTKRREYRNSLNPFKGLKEKEEKKLRSRRYRKVLPGRRRMMSVSGTVGSQVLQEGCRSQLPPCSLTDEDLATHPGLASLLTVLSKHMDSTGLSVSLAHQMEEAKKELQLRRANWLKWEILHRLLQEALRELIAGPAPQDRKFLEVLEQQLLVGELKRMLDLSSSAQGPQPSILGLKSSDVLELLPSKQELEHMQKLLPLELEKRLKSKCLSLLSYYCPESDGSGETVRSAMLGTLAGSLSAEKQHLREAHTRHQELVGLLEQQKAAYPQALLRCLSILKQLAREHRLGTQSELDHLNTQYLEMKCNAMFLKIRLEELNILLETYTPEKVEVHRTMRDSLEAALSQEEQGLATSQKILSNYETLGPEFEELVKEYARLQAVIENRRWVLTEFNKD
;
A
#
# COMPACT_ATOMS: atom_id res chain seq x y z
N MET A 1 4.13 -33.91 65.99
CA MET A 1 4.90 -35.04 65.43
C MET A 1 4.07 -35.63 64.30
N GLN A 2 4.40 -35.43 63.01
CA GLN A 2 5.43 -36.12 62.20
C GLN A 2 5.16 -37.61 61.92
N ARG A 3 4.80 -37.89 60.65
CA ARG A 3 4.99 -39.09 59.78
C ARG A 3 3.99 -38.91 58.63
N VAL A 4 4.33 -38.64 57.36
CA VAL A 4 5.45 -39.03 56.47
C VAL A 4 5.46 -40.52 56.11
N TYR A 5 4.67 -40.82 55.08
CA TYR A 5 4.94 -41.79 54.01
C TYR A 5 4.50 -41.08 52.70
N GLY A 6 5.18 -41.14 51.56
CA GLY A 6 6.27 -42.02 51.13
C GLY A 6 5.87 -42.63 49.78
N ARG A 7 6.19 -41.96 48.66
CA ARG A 7 5.79 -42.40 47.30
C ARG A 7 7.01 -42.47 46.37
N SER A 8 7.20 -43.65 45.79
CA SER A 8 8.28 -44.03 44.86
C SER A 8 7.65 -44.68 43.59
N PRO A 9 8.37 -44.79 42.44
CA PRO A 9 7.79 -44.33 41.17
C PRO A 9 7.75 -45.33 39.98
N SER A 10 7.38 -44.81 38.79
CA SER A 10 7.49 -45.38 37.43
C SER A 10 6.42 -46.39 36.96
N PRO A 11 6.23 -46.60 35.63
CA PRO A 11 7.07 -46.20 34.48
C PRO A 11 6.40 -45.36 33.37
N ALA A 12 7.18 -45.02 32.32
CA ALA A 12 6.79 -44.20 31.16
C ALA A 12 6.86 -44.98 29.82
N PRO A 13 6.23 -44.47 28.74
CA PRO A 13 6.68 -44.67 27.35
C PRO A 13 6.80 -43.32 26.59
N GLN A 14 7.96 -42.94 26.05
CA GLN A 14 8.57 -43.31 24.75
C GLN A 14 8.02 -42.59 23.49
N MET A 15 8.95 -42.04 22.69
CA MET A 15 8.87 -41.50 21.32
C MET A 15 10.11 -42.05 20.53
N PRO A 16 10.36 -41.68 19.25
CA PRO A 16 9.55 -41.65 18.02
C PRO A 16 10.16 -42.67 16.98
N PRO A 17 9.99 -42.57 15.63
CA PRO A 17 10.86 -41.68 14.81
C PRO A 17 10.32 -41.20 13.41
N GLN A 18 11.10 -40.35 12.71
CA GLN A 18 11.13 -40.13 11.23
C GLN A 18 12.43 -40.79 10.66
N PRO A 19 12.95 -40.57 9.41
CA PRO A 19 12.45 -39.94 8.15
C PRO A 19 12.74 -40.79 6.86
N ALA A 20 12.53 -40.25 5.64
CA ALA A 20 13.34 -40.50 4.41
C ALA A 20 12.96 -39.58 3.22
N GLU A 21 13.82 -39.55 2.19
CA GLU A 21 13.94 -38.52 1.11
C GLU A 21 13.22 -38.85 -0.24
N GLU A 22 13.36 -37.96 -1.23
CA GLU A 22 12.80 -38.03 -2.61
C GLU A 22 13.43 -39.14 -3.51
N PRO A 23 12.84 -39.41 -4.70
CA PRO A 23 13.45 -38.78 -5.90
C PRO A 23 12.47 -38.36 -7.02
N SER A 24 12.96 -37.47 -7.89
CA SER A 24 12.36 -37.00 -9.15
C SER A 24 12.34 -38.02 -10.29
N LEU A 25 11.37 -37.96 -11.22
CA LEU A 25 11.55 -38.32 -12.65
C LEU A 25 10.37 -37.92 -13.58
N SER A 26 10.73 -37.31 -14.73
CA SER A 26 10.10 -37.32 -16.08
C SER A 26 8.57 -37.20 -16.31
N CYS A 27 8.19 -36.28 -17.21
CA CYS A 27 6.94 -36.29 -17.99
C CYS A 27 6.87 -37.48 -18.96
N PRO A 28 5.69 -37.76 -19.57
CA PRO A 28 5.57 -37.33 -20.97
C PRO A 28 4.23 -36.68 -21.35
N GLU A 29 4.19 -36.23 -22.60
CA GLU A 29 3.12 -35.51 -23.28
C GLU A 29 1.82 -36.32 -23.47
N MET A 30 0.67 -35.62 -23.51
CA MET A 30 -0.30 -35.81 -24.60
C MET A 30 -1.08 -34.51 -24.87
N SER A 31 -1.05 -34.06 -26.13
CA SER A 31 -2.00 -33.10 -26.69
C SER A 31 -2.82 -33.77 -27.79
N PRO A 32 -4.07 -33.36 -28.00
CA PRO A 32 -4.66 -33.26 -29.34
C PRO A 32 -4.75 -31.76 -29.71
N ILE A 33 -4.15 -31.26 -30.80
CA ILE A 33 -4.44 -31.55 -32.23
C ILE A 33 -5.93 -31.32 -32.56
N SER A 34 -6.35 -30.48 -33.51
CA SER A 34 -5.73 -29.42 -34.34
C SER A 34 -6.84 -28.69 -35.14
N THR A 35 -6.46 -27.88 -36.14
CA THR A 35 -7.25 -27.29 -37.26
C THR A 35 -7.80 -25.88 -37.00
N THR A 36 -7.65 -24.87 -37.88
CA THR A 36 -6.88 -24.63 -39.14
C THR A 36 -6.76 -23.08 -39.31
N LEU A 37 -6.05 -22.43 -40.26
CA LEU A 37 -5.38 -22.75 -41.54
C LEU A 37 -4.22 -21.73 -41.79
N GLU A 38 -3.24 -22.06 -42.66
CA GLU A 38 -2.48 -21.24 -43.66
C GLU A 38 -2.07 -19.75 -43.43
N ASP A 39 -0.95 -19.22 -43.99
CA ASP A 39 0.29 -19.84 -44.52
C ASP A 39 1.43 -18.78 -44.75
N THR A 40 2.64 -19.26 -45.05
CA THR A 40 3.77 -18.60 -45.74
C THR A 40 4.79 -17.73 -44.95
N PHE A 41 6.06 -18.17 -45.08
CA PHE A 41 7.36 -17.57 -44.68
C PHE A 41 7.64 -16.18 -45.33
N ARG A 42 8.66 -15.36 -45.01
CA ARG A 42 9.99 -15.56 -44.36
C ARG A 42 10.59 -14.18 -43.97
N GLY A 43 11.36 -14.04 -42.88
CA GLY A 43 12.33 -12.92 -42.71
C GLY A 43 12.38 -12.16 -41.35
N GLU A 44 13.44 -12.42 -40.58
CA GLU A 44 14.06 -11.68 -39.45
C GLU A 44 13.27 -10.76 -38.47
N PRO A 45 13.46 -10.91 -37.14
CA PRO A 45 12.81 -10.07 -36.13
C PRO A 45 13.56 -8.74 -35.88
N ARG A 46 12.97 -7.61 -36.26
CA ARG A 46 13.33 -6.30 -35.72
C ARG A 46 12.67 -6.06 -34.37
N PHE A 47 13.46 -6.03 -33.29
CA PHE A 47 12.98 -5.65 -31.96
C PHE A 47 12.35 -4.25 -31.99
N SER A 48 11.04 -4.19 -31.81
CA SER A 48 10.26 -2.94 -31.66
C SER A 48 9.51 -2.98 -30.34
N LEU A 49 10.02 -2.27 -29.34
CA LEU A 49 9.37 -2.10 -28.03
C LEU A 49 8.14 -1.18 -28.16
N GLY A 50 7.04 -1.75 -28.66
CA GLY A 50 5.74 -1.08 -28.73
C GLY A 50 5.12 -0.93 -27.34
N PHE A 51 5.28 0.24 -26.72
CA PHE A 51 4.46 0.63 -25.57
C PHE A 51 2.99 0.71 -25.99
N ALA A 52 2.18 -0.24 -25.54
CA ALA A 52 0.74 -0.24 -25.76
C ALA A 52 0.06 0.89 -24.98
N THR A 53 -0.06 2.08 -25.59
CA THR A 53 -0.86 3.18 -25.04
C THR A 53 -2.34 2.83 -25.03
N LEU A 54 -2.87 2.47 -23.86
CA LEU A 54 -4.30 2.32 -23.64
C LEU A 54 -5.03 3.67 -23.86
N PRO A 55 -6.13 3.73 -24.64
CA PRO A 55 -6.84 4.97 -24.89
C PRO A 55 -7.47 5.57 -23.63
N CYS A 56 -6.92 6.68 -23.15
CA CYS A 56 -7.44 7.39 -21.98
C CYS A 56 -8.83 7.98 -22.24
N ARG A 57 -9.84 7.55 -21.46
CA ARG A 57 -11.24 8.06 -21.47
C ARG A 57 -11.36 9.52 -20.98
N SER A 58 -10.81 10.50 -21.71
CA SER A 58 -10.86 11.92 -21.33
C SER A 58 -12.08 12.68 -21.91
N ARG A 59 -12.48 12.39 -23.17
CA ARG A 59 -13.45 13.20 -23.95
C ARG A 59 -14.88 13.32 -23.36
N ASN A 60 -15.29 12.45 -22.45
CA ASN A 60 -16.70 12.31 -22.01
C ASN A 60 -17.07 13.03 -20.69
N ILE A 61 -16.17 13.79 -20.06
CA ILE A 61 -16.44 14.42 -18.76
C ILE A 61 -17.21 15.74 -18.91
N GLY A 62 -16.89 16.56 -19.92
CA GLY A 62 -17.53 17.86 -20.16
C GLY A 62 -19.05 17.77 -20.38
N GLN A 63 -19.49 16.91 -21.31
CA GLN A 63 -20.91 16.71 -21.64
C GLN A 63 -21.72 16.20 -20.43
N LYS A 64 -21.14 15.30 -19.62
CA LYS A 64 -21.79 14.79 -18.39
C LYS A 64 -22.01 15.90 -17.36
N ASN A 65 -21.09 16.85 -17.26
CA ASN A 65 -21.21 17.99 -16.36
C ASN A 65 -22.23 19.03 -16.86
N ALA A 66 -22.32 19.25 -18.17
CA ALA A 66 -23.35 20.11 -18.77
C ALA A 66 -24.77 19.53 -18.57
N ARG A 67 -24.96 18.23 -18.81
CA ARG A 67 -26.25 17.54 -18.58
C ARG A 67 -26.67 17.61 -17.12
N ARG A 68 -25.78 17.31 -16.17
CA ARG A 68 -26.05 17.42 -14.72
C ARG A 68 -26.48 18.83 -14.29
N LYS A 69 -25.94 19.89 -14.91
CA LYS A 69 -26.37 21.28 -14.65
C LYS A 69 -27.81 21.51 -15.15
N ARG A 70 -28.15 21.06 -16.37
CA ARG A 70 -29.53 21.12 -16.91
C ARG A 70 -30.52 20.34 -16.05
N ASP A 71 -30.18 19.12 -15.65
CA ASP A 71 -31.02 18.27 -14.80
C ASP A 71 -31.27 18.91 -13.42
N LEU A 72 -30.28 19.59 -12.85
CA LEU A 72 -30.42 20.31 -11.58
C LEU A 72 -31.35 21.53 -11.68
N VAL A 73 -31.30 22.28 -12.78
CA VAL A 73 -32.22 23.39 -13.05
C VAL A 73 -33.65 22.88 -13.17
N LEU A 74 -33.88 21.82 -13.96
CA LEU A 74 -35.20 21.19 -14.07
C LEU A 74 -35.70 20.66 -12.73
N SER A 75 -34.85 20.00 -11.95
CA SER A 75 -35.24 19.46 -10.63
C SER A 75 -35.63 20.55 -9.63
N LYS A 76 -35.00 21.73 -9.69
CA LYS A 76 -35.41 22.91 -8.90
C LYS A 76 -36.74 23.49 -9.40
N LEU A 77 -36.94 23.60 -10.71
CA LEU A 77 -38.17 24.13 -11.28
C LEU A 77 -39.38 23.23 -10.93
N VAL A 78 -39.25 21.91 -11.12
CA VAL A 78 -40.27 20.92 -10.69
C VAL A 78 -40.57 21.01 -9.19
N HIS A 79 -39.55 21.20 -8.35
CA HIS A 79 -39.72 21.37 -6.91
C HIS A 79 -40.51 22.65 -6.57
N ASN A 80 -40.19 23.77 -7.22
CA ASN A 80 -40.86 25.04 -7.01
C ASN A 80 -42.34 24.96 -7.44
N VAL A 81 -42.64 24.45 -8.65
CA VAL A 81 -44.02 24.30 -9.15
C VAL A 81 -44.83 23.32 -8.27
N HIS A 82 -44.22 22.20 -7.83
CA HIS A 82 -44.90 21.24 -6.94
C HIS A 82 -45.16 21.80 -5.52
N ASN A 83 -44.33 22.72 -5.04
CA ASN A 83 -44.43 23.28 -3.69
C ASN A 83 -45.00 24.72 -3.66
N HIS A 84 -45.42 25.24 -4.81
CA HIS A 84 -46.12 26.53 -4.89
C HIS A 84 -47.38 26.50 -4.02
N ILE A 85 -47.66 27.61 -3.33
CA ILE A 85 -48.73 27.68 -2.32
C ILE A 85 -50.12 27.45 -2.94
N THR A 86 -50.29 27.80 -4.22
CA THR A 86 -51.53 27.63 -4.98
C THR A 86 -51.66 26.26 -5.68
N ASN A 87 -50.91 25.24 -5.25
CA ASN A 87 -50.90 23.92 -5.89
C ASN A 87 -51.37 22.80 -4.95
N ASP A 88 -52.63 22.40 -5.13
CA ASP A 88 -53.27 21.31 -4.39
C ASP A 88 -52.95 19.93 -4.96
N LYS A 89 -52.41 19.85 -6.19
CA LYS A 89 -52.09 18.59 -6.88
C LYS A 89 -50.70 18.10 -6.48
N ARG A 90 -50.65 17.35 -5.39
CA ARG A 90 -49.42 16.72 -4.85
C ARG A 90 -49.31 15.25 -5.23
N PHE A 91 -48.09 14.77 -5.43
CA PHE A 91 -47.81 13.36 -5.66
C PHE A 91 -48.17 12.50 -4.44
N ASP A 92 -48.95 11.44 -4.67
CA ASP A 92 -49.17 10.40 -3.65
C ASP A 92 -48.00 9.40 -3.69
N GLY A 93 -47.32 9.24 -2.55
CA GLY A 93 -46.21 8.31 -2.37
C GLY A 93 -46.62 6.85 -2.18
N SER A 94 -47.88 6.58 -1.83
CA SER A 94 -48.45 5.23 -1.68
C SER A 94 -48.70 4.60 -3.05
N GLU A 95 -49.35 5.32 -3.94
CA GLU A 95 -49.72 4.90 -5.29
C GLU A 95 -48.52 4.79 -6.26
N SER A 96 -48.73 4.09 -7.38
CA SER A 96 -47.75 4.04 -8.46
C SER A 96 -47.75 5.33 -9.29
N ILE A 97 -46.67 5.60 -10.04
CA ILE A 97 -46.64 6.71 -11.00
C ILE A 97 -47.64 6.54 -12.16
N LYS A 98 -48.18 5.33 -12.35
CA LYS A 98 -49.20 5.02 -13.36
C LYS A 98 -50.64 5.15 -12.81
N SER A 99 -50.84 5.59 -11.56
CA SER A 99 -52.20 5.86 -11.07
C SER A 99 -52.81 7.06 -11.78
N SER A 100 -54.14 7.08 -11.90
CA SER A 100 -54.88 8.19 -12.51
C SER A 100 -54.58 9.53 -11.83
N TRP A 101 -54.45 9.54 -10.50
CA TRP A 101 -54.06 10.70 -9.71
C TRP A 101 -52.64 11.17 -10.06
N ASN A 102 -51.62 10.32 -9.95
CA ASN A 102 -50.24 10.71 -10.20
C ASN A 102 -50.00 11.09 -11.69
N ILE A 103 -50.71 10.48 -12.64
CA ILE A 103 -50.71 10.91 -14.05
C ILE A 103 -51.28 12.32 -14.20
N SER A 104 -52.37 12.66 -13.49
CA SER A 104 -52.96 14.01 -13.45
C SER A 104 -51.98 15.03 -12.87
N VAL A 105 -51.25 14.67 -11.80
CA VAL A 105 -50.18 15.50 -11.21
C VAL A 105 -49.03 15.71 -12.21
N VAL A 106 -48.54 14.66 -12.90
CA VAL A 106 -47.51 14.80 -13.94
C VAL A 106 -48.00 15.71 -15.08
N LYS A 107 -49.25 15.54 -15.55
CA LYS A 107 -49.81 16.37 -16.63
C LYS A 107 -49.85 17.84 -16.23
N PHE A 108 -50.34 18.14 -15.02
CA PHE A 108 -50.37 19.50 -14.46
C PHE A 108 -48.97 20.12 -14.33
N LEU A 109 -48.00 19.37 -13.79
CA LEU A 109 -46.62 19.86 -13.67
C LEU A 109 -46.00 20.14 -15.05
N LEU A 110 -46.17 19.25 -16.03
CA LEU A 110 -45.67 19.47 -17.39
C LEU A 110 -46.27 20.71 -18.05
N GLU A 111 -47.56 20.96 -17.82
CA GLU A 111 -48.27 22.12 -18.35
C GLU A 111 -47.76 23.41 -17.71
N LYS A 112 -47.64 23.47 -16.39
CA LYS A 112 -47.08 24.65 -15.68
C LYS A 112 -45.60 24.89 -16.00
N LEU A 113 -44.79 23.83 -16.07
CA LEU A 113 -43.37 23.94 -16.46
C LEU A 113 -43.21 24.50 -17.88
N LYS A 114 -44.09 24.12 -18.83
CA LYS A 114 -44.08 24.70 -20.18
C LYS A 114 -44.36 26.20 -20.17
N HIS A 115 -45.31 26.67 -19.37
CA HIS A 115 -45.60 28.11 -19.23
C HIS A 115 -44.42 28.88 -18.60
N GLU A 116 -43.80 28.34 -17.54
CA GLU A 116 -42.61 28.97 -16.91
C GLU A 116 -41.37 28.94 -17.82
N LEU A 117 -41.23 27.94 -18.70
CA LEU A 117 -40.11 27.82 -19.63
C LEU A 117 -40.29 28.63 -20.92
N VAL A 118 -41.53 28.86 -21.38
CA VAL A 118 -41.79 29.86 -22.44
C VAL A 118 -41.36 31.26 -22.00
N SER A 119 -41.45 31.55 -20.70
CA SER A 119 -40.98 32.82 -20.11
C SER A 119 -39.45 32.90 -19.98
N ASN A 120 -38.74 31.76 -19.98
CA ASN A 120 -37.31 31.65 -19.73
C ASN A 120 -36.62 30.92 -20.89
N HIS A 121 -36.20 31.65 -21.93
CA HIS A 121 -35.50 31.24 -23.17
C HIS A 121 -34.62 29.96 -23.07
N HIS A 122 -35.22 28.77 -22.98
CA HIS A 122 -34.52 27.53 -22.69
C HIS A 122 -35.09 26.35 -23.49
N ASN A 123 -34.29 25.85 -24.43
CA ASN A 123 -34.63 24.68 -25.24
C ASN A 123 -34.55 23.40 -24.38
N TYR A 124 -35.69 22.96 -23.86
CA TYR A 124 -35.89 21.68 -23.17
C TYR A 124 -36.88 20.81 -23.93
N THR A 125 -36.58 19.53 -24.05
CA THR A 125 -37.47 18.57 -24.72
C THR A 125 -38.56 18.06 -23.78
N ASP A 126 -39.73 17.72 -24.32
CA ASP A 126 -40.84 17.13 -23.56
C ASP A 126 -40.42 15.82 -22.83
N LYS A 127 -39.44 15.10 -23.39
CA LYS A 127 -38.81 13.91 -22.77
C LYS A 127 -37.98 14.26 -21.53
N GLU A 128 -37.21 15.36 -21.55
CA GLU A 128 -36.46 15.84 -20.38
C GLU A 128 -37.41 16.32 -19.26
N LEU A 129 -38.47 17.04 -19.62
CA LEU A 129 -39.48 17.52 -18.66
C LEU A 129 -40.24 16.37 -18.00
N LYS A 130 -40.67 15.38 -18.78
CA LYS A 130 -41.26 14.12 -18.27
C LYS A 130 -40.27 13.39 -17.36
N GLY A 131 -39.00 13.25 -17.77
CA GLY A 131 -37.94 12.66 -16.97
C GLY A 131 -37.73 13.35 -15.62
N ALA A 132 -37.76 14.68 -15.59
CA ALA A 132 -37.63 15.46 -14.35
C ALA A 132 -38.82 15.28 -13.40
N CYS A 133 -40.06 15.27 -13.92
CA CYS A 133 -41.27 14.99 -13.12
C CYS A 133 -41.23 13.57 -12.53
N VAL A 134 -40.82 12.57 -13.32
CA VAL A 134 -40.66 11.18 -12.87
C VAL A 134 -39.57 11.06 -11.80
N ALA A 135 -38.42 11.72 -11.97
CA ALA A 135 -37.35 11.72 -10.98
C ALA A 135 -37.77 12.40 -9.65
N TYR A 136 -38.60 13.44 -9.73
CA TYR A 136 -39.17 14.09 -8.55
C TYR A 136 -40.18 13.19 -7.83
N PHE A 137 -41.08 12.52 -8.57
CA PHE A 137 -41.97 11.49 -8.00
C PHE A 137 -41.18 10.40 -7.27
N LEU A 138 -40.10 9.87 -7.86
CA LEU A 138 -39.26 8.86 -7.22
C LEU A 138 -38.60 9.37 -5.92
N THR A 139 -38.34 10.67 -5.83
CA THR A 139 -37.86 11.33 -4.62
C THR A 139 -38.97 11.38 -3.57
N LYS A 140 -40.20 11.79 -3.94
CA LYS A 140 -41.37 11.78 -3.04
C LYS A 140 -41.77 10.37 -2.57
N ARG A 141 -41.70 9.36 -3.43
CA ARG A 141 -41.91 7.94 -3.07
C ARG A 141 -40.76 7.37 -2.19
N ARG A 142 -39.57 7.97 -2.20
CA ARG A 142 -38.52 7.66 -1.20
C ARG A 142 -38.81 8.37 0.13
N GLU A 143 -39.25 9.62 0.11
CA GLU A 143 -39.65 10.36 1.32
C GLU A 143 -40.79 9.62 2.07
N TYR A 144 -41.84 9.20 1.35
CA TYR A 144 -42.94 8.40 1.90
C TYR A 144 -42.49 7.04 2.50
N ARG A 145 -41.63 6.30 1.81
CA ARG A 145 -41.06 5.06 2.36
C ARG A 145 -40.16 5.29 3.58
N ASN A 146 -39.59 6.48 3.71
CA ASN A 146 -38.77 6.85 4.87
C ASN A 146 -39.61 7.39 6.03
N SER A 147 -40.80 7.97 5.80
CA SER A 147 -41.76 8.30 6.87
C SER A 147 -42.44 7.06 7.44
N LEU A 148 -42.70 6.03 6.62
CA LEU A 148 -43.16 4.71 7.07
C LEU A 148 -42.16 3.96 7.96
N ASN A 149 -40.88 4.36 7.99
CA ASN A 149 -39.86 3.67 8.79
C ASN A 149 -38.76 4.66 9.27
N PRO A 150 -39.03 5.47 10.32
CA PRO A 150 -38.20 6.61 10.72
C PRO A 150 -36.74 6.24 11.03
N PHE A 151 -36.52 5.10 11.69
CA PHE A 151 -35.19 4.62 12.06
C PHE A 151 -34.29 4.33 10.84
N LYS A 152 -34.86 3.82 9.74
CA LYS A 152 -34.12 3.59 8.49
C LYS A 152 -33.74 4.92 7.82
N GLY A 153 -34.63 5.91 7.87
CA GLY A 153 -34.38 7.27 7.39
C GLY A 153 -33.29 8.01 8.19
N LEU A 154 -33.26 7.84 9.51
CA LEU A 154 -32.18 8.35 10.38
C LEU A 154 -30.84 7.72 10.03
N LYS A 155 -30.77 6.38 9.95
CA LYS A 155 -29.55 5.64 9.58
C LYS A 155 -29.01 6.05 8.21
N GLU A 156 -29.87 6.22 7.19
CA GLU A 156 -29.45 6.68 5.85
C GLU A 156 -28.97 8.16 5.86
N LYS A 157 -29.58 9.03 6.69
CA LYS A 157 -29.14 10.43 6.87
C LYS A 157 -27.77 10.50 7.56
N GLU A 158 -27.54 9.71 8.59
CA GLU A 158 -26.24 9.61 9.26
C GLU A 158 -25.19 9.02 8.33
N GLU A 159 -25.50 7.97 7.59
CA GLU A 159 -24.56 7.38 6.64
C GLU A 159 -24.21 8.37 5.51
N LYS A 160 -25.17 9.18 5.03
CA LYS A 160 -24.90 10.30 4.10
C LYS A 160 -24.06 11.40 4.74
N LYS A 161 -24.28 11.75 6.01
CA LYS A 161 -23.38 12.67 6.75
C LYS A 161 -21.96 12.09 6.85
N LEU A 162 -21.82 10.79 7.14
CA LEU A 162 -20.54 10.10 7.23
C LEU A 162 -19.85 9.97 5.87
N ARG A 163 -20.60 9.71 4.80
CA ARG A 163 -20.08 9.75 3.41
C ARG A 163 -19.68 11.17 3.01
N SER A 164 -20.44 12.21 3.35
CA SER A 164 -20.07 13.62 3.11
C SER A 164 -18.81 14.04 3.89
N ARG A 165 -18.67 13.58 5.14
CA ARG A 165 -17.45 13.80 5.96
C ARG A 165 -16.25 13.05 5.36
N ARG A 166 -16.43 11.80 4.90
CA ARG A 166 -15.39 11.03 4.19
C ARG A 166 -14.98 11.71 2.87
N TYR A 167 -15.92 12.09 2.01
CA TYR A 167 -15.62 12.83 0.78
C TYR A 167 -14.91 14.18 1.03
N ARG A 168 -15.25 14.91 2.11
CA ARG A 168 -14.52 16.13 2.51
C ARG A 168 -13.12 15.87 3.06
N LYS A 169 -12.83 14.68 3.61
CA LYS A 169 -11.48 14.27 4.03
C LYS A 169 -10.64 13.66 2.90
N VAL A 170 -11.28 13.18 1.82
CA VAL A 170 -10.63 12.48 0.68
C VAL A 170 -10.37 13.43 -0.51
N LEU A 171 -10.88 14.67 -0.49
CA LEU A 171 -10.58 15.70 -1.49
C LEU A 171 -9.64 16.79 -0.92
N PRO A 172 -8.31 16.64 -1.02
CA PRO A 172 -7.37 17.71 -0.74
C PRO A 172 -7.39 18.72 -1.91
N GLY A 173 -8.22 19.76 -1.82
CA GLY A 173 -8.25 20.82 -2.82
C GLY A 173 -9.35 21.85 -2.61
N ARG A 174 -8.99 23.13 -2.66
CA ARG A 174 -9.87 24.32 -2.50
C ARG A 174 -10.47 24.53 -1.10
N ARG A 175 -9.62 24.59 -0.07
CA ARG A 175 -9.77 25.67 0.92
C ARG A 175 -8.73 26.74 0.65
N ARG A 176 -9.22 27.93 0.26
CA ARG A 176 -8.44 29.17 0.24
C ARG A 176 -8.06 29.44 1.69
N MET A 177 -6.79 29.30 2.07
CA MET A 177 -6.34 29.81 3.35
C MET A 177 -6.41 31.33 3.29
N MET A 178 -7.29 31.93 4.09
CA MET A 178 -7.08 33.29 4.53
C MET A 178 -6.11 33.21 5.71
N SER A 179 -4.83 33.47 5.45
CA SER A 179 -3.88 33.81 6.48
C SER A 179 -4.16 35.25 6.93
N VAL A 180 -4.76 35.40 8.11
CA VAL A 180 -4.78 36.67 8.85
C VAL A 180 -4.06 36.43 10.16
N SER A 181 -2.76 36.70 10.13
CA SER A 181 -1.81 36.91 11.22
C SER A 181 -0.43 37.00 10.54
N GLY A 182 0.39 38.03 10.71
CA GLY A 182 0.25 39.13 11.67
C GLY A 182 1.59 39.61 12.22
N THR A 183 2.69 39.49 11.46
CA THR A 183 4.02 39.99 11.86
C THR A 183 4.83 40.34 10.61
N VAL A 184 4.82 41.62 10.25
CA VAL A 184 5.78 42.22 9.32
C VAL A 184 7.12 42.30 10.06
N GLY A 185 8.19 41.70 9.53
CA GLY A 185 9.51 41.78 10.16
C GLY A 185 10.60 40.86 9.58
N SER A 186 10.39 39.54 9.56
CA SER A 186 11.51 38.58 9.40
C SER A 186 11.62 37.87 8.05
N GLN A 187 10.74 38.11 7.08
CA GLN A 187 10.71 37.33 5.83
C GLN A 187 11.82 37.66 4.81
N VAL A 188 12.52 38.80 4.96
CA VAL A 188 13.49 39.27 3.94
C VAL A 188 14.92 38.72 4.13
N LEU A 189 15.24 38.16 5.31
CA LEU A 189 16.61 37.72 5.64
C LEU A 189 16.84 36.19 5.55
N GLN A 190 15.78 35.37 5.52
CA GLN A 190 15.90 33.92 5.70
C GLN A 190 15.97 33.11 4.40
N GLU A 191 15.55 33.69 3.27
CA GLU A 191 15.48 33.00 1.97
C GLU A 191 16.84 32.96 1.23
N GLY A 192 17.74 33.91 1.54
CA GLY A 192 19.10 33.95 1.01
C GLY A 192 20.01 32.83 1.55
N CYS A 193 20.10 32.66 2.87
CA CYS A 193 21.03 31.69 3.46
C CYS A 193 20.70 30.22 3.14
N ARG A 194 19.42 29.89 2.90
CA ARG A 194 18.97 28.52 2.60
C ARG A 194 19.42 27.99 1.24
N SER A 195 19.64 28.88 0.27
CA SER A 195 19.98 28.51 -1.12
C SER A 195 21.47 28.64 -1.44
N GLN A 196 22.26 29.18 -0.52
CA GLN A 196 23.64 29.62 -0.79
C GLN A 196 24.75 28.72 -0.23
N LEU A 197 24.46 27.74 0.64
CA LEU A 197 25.50 26.94 1.31
C LEU A 197 25.19 25.43 1.35
N PRO A 198 25.47 24.67 0.26
CA PRO A 198 25.53 23.22 0.31
C PRO A 198 26.82 22.80 1.02
N PRO A 199 26.75 22.42 2.31
CA PRO A 199 26.36 21.04 2.62
C PRO A 199 25.35 20.91 3.77
N CYS A 200 24.82 22.02 4.31
CA CYS A 200 24.08 22.00 5.57
C CYS A 200 22.56 22.09 5.32
N SER A 201 21.89 20.94 5.32
CA SER A 201 20.42 20.85 5.34
C SER A 201 19.87 21.20 6.73
N LEU A 202 19.97 22.48 7.11
CA LEU A 202 19.56 23.01 8.42
C LEU A 202 18.05 23.24 8.47
N THR A 203 17.41 22.88 9.58
CA THR A 203 16.02 23.23 9.85
C THR A 203 15.94 24.62 10.52
N ASP A 204 14.75 25.24 10.50
CA ASP A 204 14.56 26.53 11.18
C ASP A 204 14.70 26.42 12.71
N GLU A 205 14.50 25.22 13.27
CA GLU A 205 14.65 24.93 14.70
C GLU A 205 16.13 24.90 15.13
N ASP A 206 17.03 24.43 14.25
CA ASP A 206 18.49 24.43 14.47
C ASP A 206 19.09 25.86 14.43
N LEU A 207 18.54 26.72 13.57
CA LEU A 207 18.96 28.13 13.46
C LEU A 207 18.41 28.98 14.62
N ALA A 208 17.22 28.66 15.13
CA ALA A 208 16.63 29.32 16.29
C ALA A 208 17.35 28.97 17.60
N THR A 209 17.90 27.75 17.71
CA THR A 209 18.65 27.30 18.90
C THR A 209 20.10 27.80 18.93
N HIS A 210 20.69 28.16 17.78
CA HIS A 210 22.09 28.59 17.68
C HIS A 210 22.30 29.91 16.91
N PRO A 211 22.01 31.08 17.52
CA PRO A 211 22.15 32.39 16.84
C PRO A 211 23.59 32.73 16.42
N GLY A 212 24.59 32.22 17.15
CA GLY A 212 26.00 32.36 16.77
C GLY A 212 26.31 31.66 15.43
N LEU A 213 25.73 30.48 15.19
CA LEU A 213 25.86 29.75 13.92
C LEU A 213 25.24 30.56 12.77
N ALA A 214 24.06 31.15 12.97
CA ALA A 214 23.42 32.01 11.98
C ALA A 214 24.28 33.25 11.63
N SER A 215 24.94 33.86 12.62
CA SER A 215 25.89 34.98 12.39
C SER A 215 27.13 34.55 11.59
N LEU A 216 27.62 33.33 11.80
CA LEU A 216 28.75 32.78 11.07
C LEU A 216 28.38 32.41 9.62
N LEU A 217 27.21 31.80 9.41
CA LEU A 217 26.70 31.47 8.07
C LEU A 217 26.38 32.72 7.23
N THR A 218 25.92 33.80 7.85
CA THR A 218 25.72 35.11 7.18
C THR A 218 27.02 35.86 6.88
N VAL A 219 28.14 35.51 7.53
CA VAL A 219 29.49 35.97 7.15
C VAL A 219 30.09 35.08 6.05
N LEU A 220 29.90 33.75 6.12
CA LEU A 220 30.38 32.82 5.09
C LEU A 220 29.68 32.99 3.75
N SER A 221 28.37 33.24 3.72
CA SER A 221 27.61 33.50 2.46
C SER A 221 28.05 34.76 1.72
N LYS A 222 28.80 35.68 2.36
CA LYS A 222 29.44 36.81 1.66
C LYS A 222 30.72 36.41 0.89
N HIS A 223 31.27 35.25 1.21
CA HIS A 223 32.55 34.74 0.70
C HIS A 223 32.40 33.45 -0.09
N MET A 224 31.20 32.86 -0.13
CA MET A 224 30.90 31.57 -0.77
C MET A 224 29.64 31.64 -1.64
N ASP A 225 29.71 31.07 -2.83
CA ASP A 225 28.58 30.96 -3.77
C ASP A 225 27.69 29.76 -3.45
N SER A 226 26.50 29.70 -4.08
CA SER A 226 25.50 28.62 -3.96
C SER A 226 25.95 27.20 -4.31
N THR A 227 27.22 27.02 -4.68
CA THR A 227 27.88 25.74 -4.95
C THR A 227 28.87 25.33 -3.86
N GLY A 228 29.06 26.14 -2.80
CA GLY A 228 30.01 25.90 -1.73
C GLY A 228 31.47 26.28 -2.06
N LEU A 229 31.72 26.92 -3.21
CA LEU A 229 33.03 27.45 -3.60
C LEU A 229 33.21 28.88 -3.09
N SER A 230 34.45 29.29 -2.81
CA SER A 230 34.73 30.70 -2.51
C SER A 230 34.52 31.56 -3.76
N VAL A 231 34.04 32.80 -3.57
CA VAL A 231 33.71 33.72 -4.69
C VAL A 231 34.90 33.92 -5.64
N SER A 232 36.13 34.01 -5.11
CA SER A 232 37.35 34.13 -5.92
C SER A 232 37.65 32.87 -6.74
N LEU A 233 37.45 31.68 -6.17
CA LEU A 233 37.66 30.41 -6.87
C LEU A 233 36.55 30.14 -7.88
N ALA A 234 35.31 30.50 -7.57
CA ALA A 234 34.18 30.42 -8.50
C ALA A 234 34.38 31.35 -9.70
N HIS A 235 34.90 32.56 -9.48
CA HIS A 235 35.28 33.48 -10.56
C HIS A 235 36.37 32.86 -11.46
N GLN A 236 37.49 32.40 -10.87
CA GLN A 236 38.57 31.72 -11.61
C GLN A 236 38.08 30.48 -12.37
N MET A 237 37.17 29.70 -11.80
CA MET A 237 36.54 28.55 -12.47
C MET A 237 35.67 28.98 -13.65
N GLU A 238 34.97 30.11 -13.56
CA GLU A 238 34.15 30.62 -14.65
C GLU A 238 35.01 31.26 -15.76
N GLU A 239 36.10 31.94 -15.41
CA GLU A 239 37.12 32.39 -16.36
C GLU A 239 37.79 31.20 -17.08
N ALA A 240 38.21 30.17 -16.33
CA ALA A 240 38.81 28.96 -16.90
C ALA A 240 37.83 28.20 -17.81
N LYS A 241 36.53 28.15 -17.47
CA LYS A 241 35.49 27.60 -18.37
C LYS A 241 35.35 28.41 -19.64
N LYS A 242 35.35 29.75 -19.57
CA LYS A 242 35.27 30.63 -20.74
C LYS A 242 36.49 30.46 -21.66
N GLU A 243 37.69 30.43 -21.09
CA GLU A 243 38.92 30.18 -21.84
C GLU A 243 38.90 28.77 -22.46
N LEU A 244 38.47 27.74 -21.73
CA LEU A 244 38.32 26.39 -22.26
C LEU A 244 37.28 26.32 -23.39
N GLN A 245 36.16 27.04 -23.28
CA GLN A 245 35.17 27.16 -24.36
C GLN A 245 35.75 27.85 -25.60
N LEU A 246 36.52 28.92 -25.42
CA LEU A 246 37.19 29.65 -26.50
C LEU A 246 38.26 28.79 -27.19
N ARG A 247 39.13 28.12 -26.41
CA ARG A 247 40.12 27.14 -26.89
C ARG A 247 39.45 26.02 -27.66
N ARG A 248 38.36 25.45 -27.12
CA ARG A 248 37.59 24.39 -27.77
C ARG A 248 36.94 24.88 -29.07
N ALA A 249 36.36 26.09 -29.09
CA ALA A 249 35.78 26.66 -30.30
C ALA A 249 36.84 26.89 -31.38
N ASN A 250 38.03 27.38 -31.00
CA ASN A 250 39.13 27.56 -31.94
C ASN A 250 39.70 26.22 -32.43
N TRP A 251 39.85 25.21 -31.56
CA TRP A 251 40.23 23.86 -31.96
C TRP A 251 39.21 23.25 -32.93
N LEU A 252 37.90 23.37 -32.64
CA LEU A 252 36.83 22.87 -33.51
C LEU A 252 36.84 23.54 -34.89
N LYS A 253 37.16 24.84 -35.01
CA LYS A 253 37.32 25.51 -36.32
C LYS A 253 38.42 24.85 -37.15
N TRP A 254 39.59 24.62 -36.55
CA TRP A 254 40.72 23.98 -37.24
C TRP A 254 40.45 22.51 -37.57
N GLU A 255 39.82 21.77 -36.67
CA GLU A 255 39.42 20.37 -36.87
C GLU A 255 38.40 20.23 -38.01
N ILE A 256 37.41 21.13 -38.09
CA ILE A 256 36.44 21.15 -39.19
C ILE A 256 37.13 21.42 -40.53
N LEU A 257 38.03 22.41 -40.60
CA LEU A 257 38.80 22.70 -41.81
C LEU A 257 39.67 21.52 -42.23
N HIS A 258 40.37 20.88 -41.30
CA HIS A 258 41.20 19.70 -41.57
C HIS A 258 40.38 18.51 -42.08
N ARG A 259 39.21 18.23 -41.48
CA ARG A 259 38.31 17.17 -41.95
C ARG A 259 37.72 17.49 -43.32
N LEU A 260 37.34 18.73 -43.61
CA LEU A 260 36.84 19.12 -44.94
C LEU A 260 37.92 18.95 -46.03
N LEU A 261 39.18 19.21 -45.71
CA LEU A 261 40.32 18.92 -46.60
C LEU A 261 40.48 17.41 -46.82
N GLN A 262 40.45 16.60 -45.75
CA GLN A 262 40.53 15.14 -45.85
C GLN A 262 39.33 14.53 -46.62
N GLU A 263 38.13 15.07 -46.45
CA GLU A 263 36.95 14.65 -47.21
C GLU A 263 37.09 15.00 -48.71
N ALA A 264 37.60 16.19 -49.04
CA ALA A 264 37.90 16.56 -50.43
C ALA A 264 38.95 15.64 -51.08
N LEU A 265 39.99 15.25 -50.35
CA LEU A 265 40.98 14.27 -50.82
C LEU A 265 40.42 12.85 -50.92
N ARG A 266 39.39 12.47 -50.15
CA ARG A 266 38.73 11.16 -50.27
C ARG A 266 37.76 11.11 -51.45
N GLU A 267 37.06 12.21 -51.75
CA GLU A 267 36.20 12.33 -52.93
C GLU A 267 36.98 12.27 -54.26
N LEU A 268 38.29 12.57 -54.24
CA LEU A 268 39.21 12.39 -55.39
C LEU A 268 39.17 10.96 -55.96
N ILE A 269 39.11 9.96 -55.09
CA ILE A 269 39.10 8.52 -55.45
C ILE A 269 37.79 8.15 -56.18
N ALA A 270 36.71 8.93 -56.00
CA ALA A 270 35.42 8.70 -56.64
C ALA A 270 35.29 9.35 -58.05
N GLY A 271 36.30 10.08 -58.53
CA GLY A 271 36.43 10.49 -59.93
C GLY A 271 35.89 11.89 -60.31
N PRO A 272 36.52 12.99 -59.85
CA PRO A 272 36.15 14.36 -60.23
C PRO A 272 36.66 14.75 -61.64
N ALA A 273 36.33 15.99 -62.07
CA ALA A 273 36.69 16.55 -63.38
C ALA A 273 38.21 16.84 -63.52
N PRO A 274 38.78 16.92 -64.75
CA PRO A 274 40.23 16.95 -64.95
C PRO A 274 40.94 18.22 -64.47
N GLN A 275 40.22 19.33 -64.23
CA GLN A 275 40.79 20.54 -63.63
C GLN A 275 40.88 20.42 -62.10
N ASP A 276 39.84 19.86 -61.47
CA ASP A 276 39.80 19.61 -60.02
C ASP A 276 40.88 18.61 -59.58
N ARG A 277 41.19 17.61 -60.43
CA ARG A 277 42.27 16.63 -60.16
C ARG A 277 43.61 17.30 -59.93
N LYS A 278 44.06 18.16 -60.84
CA LYS A 278 45.35 18.87 -60.71
C LYS A 278 45.40 19.77 -59.47
N PHE A 279 44.30 20.44 -59.15
CA PHE A 279 44.20 21.26 -57.94
C PHE A 279 44.27 20.42 -56.65
N LEU A 280 43.61 19.25 -56.62
CA LEU A 280 43.62 18.34 -55.47
C LEU A 280 44.93 17.57 -55.34
N GLU A 281 45.59 17.18 -56.43
CA GLU A 281 46.93 16.58 -56.45
C GLU A 281 47.98 17.53 -55.87
N VAL A 282 47.94 18.81 -56.27
CA VAL A 282 48.79 19.89 -55.72
C VAL A 282 48.50 20.11 -54.23
N LEU A 283 47.23 20.05 -53.81
CA LEU A 283 46.82 20.16 -52.41
C LEU A 283 47.29 18.96 -51.56
N GLU A 284 47.19 17.74 -52.08
CA GLU A 284 47.66 16.52 -51.43
C GLU A 284 49.18 16.58 -51.21
N GLN A 285 49.94 16.94 -52.25
CA GLN A 285 51.39 17.14 -52.17
C GLN A 285 51.76 18.19 -51.11
N GLN A 286 51.00 19.30 -51.01
CA GLN A 286 51.23 20.32 -49.98
C GLN A 286 50.90 19.87 -48.55
N LEU A 287 49.86 19.06 -48.36
CA LEU A 287 49.54 18.51 -47.05
C LEU A 287 50.57 17.46 -46.63
N LEU A 288 50.98 16.57 -47.54
CA LEU A 288 52.04 15.58 -47.29
C LEU A 288 53.39 16.25 -46.98
N VAL A 289 53.81 17.26 -47.75
CA VAL A 289 55.01 18.08 -47.46
C VAL A 289 54.90 18.76 -46.09
N GLY A 290 53.72 19.27 -45.73
CA GLY A 290 53.46 19.88 -44.41
C GLY A 290 53.51 18.88 -43.25
N GLU A 291 53.01 17.66 -43.46
CA GLU A 291 53.07 16.57 -42.47
C GLU A 291 54.50 16.03 -42.31
N LEU A 292 55.20 15.77 -43.42
CA LEU A 292 56.61 15.37 -43.41
C LEU A 292 57.48 16.42 -42.71
N LYS A 293 57.28 17.71 -43.02
CA LYS A 293 57.95 18.81 -42.33
C LYS A 293 57.64 18.81 -40.82
N ARG A 294 56.37 18.66 -40.43
CA ARG A 294 55.98 18.61 -39.00
C ARG A 294 56.62 17.42 -38.29
N MET A 295 56.70 16.26 -38.93
CA MET A 295 57.35 15.06 -38.37
C MET A 295 58.86 15.27 -38.19
N LEU A 296 59.53 15.93 -39.14
CA LEU A 296 60.94 16.33 -39.02
C LEU A 296 61.14 17.37 -37.91
N ASP A 297 60.33 18.43 -37.87
CA ASP A 297 60.41 19.50 -36.87
C ASP A 297 60.15 18.97 -35.44
N LEU A 298 59.20 18.03 -35.28
CA LEU A 298 58.96 17.32 -34.01
C LEU A 298 60.18 16.49 -33.56
N SER A 299 60.88 15.84 -34.50
CA SER A 299 62.07 15.05 -34.19
C SER A 299 63.28 15.90 -33.76
N SER A 300 63.33 17.18 -34.18
CA SER A 300 64.37 18.13 -33.77
C SER A 300 64.17 18.73 -32.37
N SER A 301 63.02 18.53 -31.72
CA SER A 301 62.71 19.13 -30.41
C SER A 301 63.18 18.27 -29.22
N ALA A 302 63.61 17.04 -29.44
CA ALA A 302 64.25 16.20 -28.43
C ALA A 302 65.73 16.59 -28.31
N GLN A 303 66.18 16.94 -27.10
CA GLN A 303 67.51 17.53 -26.87
C GLN A 303 68.65 16.59 -27.28
N GLY A 304 69.32 16.90 -28.40
CA GLY A 304 70.57 16.27 -28.82
C GLY A 304 70.76 16.27 -30.35
N PRO A 305 71.99 16.20 -30.87
CA PRO A 305 72.25 16.11 -32.30
C PRO A 305 72.00 14.69 -32.82
N GLN A 306 70.74 14.26 -32.82
CA GLN A 306 70.34 13.05 -33.54
C GLN A 306 70.24 13.37 -35.04
N PRO A 307 70.71 12.47 -35.93
CA PRO A 307 70.51 12.66 -37.36
C PRO A 307 69.00 12.63 -37.65
N SER A 308 68.55 13.49 -38.56
CA SER A 308 67.18 13.43 -39.09
C SER A 308 66.83 12.00 -39.50
N ILE A 309 65.56 11.62 -39.36
CA ILE A 309 65.07 10.33 -39.89
C ILE A 309 65.43 10.26 -41.39
N LEU A 310 66.22 9.25 -41.76
CA LEU A 310 66.80 9.04 -43.11
C LEU A 310 67.81 10.10 -43.61
N GLY A 311 68.32 10.97 -42.74
CA GLY A 311 69.31 12.02 -43.09
C GLY A 311 68.73 13.21 -43.86
N LEU A 312 67.42 13.23 -44.09
CA LEU A 312 66.71 14.27 -44.82
C LEU A 312 66.64 15.58 -44.02
N LYS A 313 66.95 16.70 -44.66
CA LYS A 313 66.82 18.04 -44.07
C LYS A 313 65.49 18.65 -44.49
N SER A 314 64.99 19.61 -43.70
CA SER A 314 63.79 20.38 -44.05
C SER A 314 63.95 21.23 -45.32
N SER A 315 65.16 21.35 -45.89
CA SER A 315 65.43 21.87 -47.23
C SER A 315 64.95 20.92 -48.33
N ASP A 316 65.17 19.62 -48.16
CA ASP A 316 65.07 18.62 -49.21
C ASP A 316 63.60 18.28 -49.49
N VAL A 317 62.76 18.41 -48.46
CA VAL A 317 61.29 18.31 -48.55
C VAL A 317 60.68 19.56 -49.23
N LEU A 318 61.39 20.69 -49.28
CA LEU A 318 60.93 21.90 -50.01
C LEU A 318 61.19 21.80 -51.52
N GLU A 319 62.05 20.89 -51.99
CA GLU A 319 62.22 20.60 -53.41
C GLU A 319 61.03 19.83 -54.01
N LEU A 320 60.21 19.19 -53.15
CA LEU A 320 58.96 18.53 -53.51
C LEU A 320 57.76 19.50 -53.57
N LEU A 321 57.98 20.82 -53.54
CA LEU A 321 56.90 21.78 -53.79
C LEU A 321 56.50 21.78 -55.28
N PRO A 322 55.19 21.80 -55.59
CA PRO A 322 54.70 22.08 -56.94
C PRO A 322 55.01 23.52 -57.35
N SER A 323 54.85 23.84 -58.63
CA SER A 323 55.32 25.10 -59.21
C SER A 323 54.70 26.31 -58.49
N LYS A 324 55.47 27.39 -58.27
CA LYS A 324 54.98 28.59 -57.56
C LYS A 324 53.67 29.16 -58.14
N GLN A 325 53.49 29.08 -59.46
CA GLN A 325 52.26 29.49 -60.15
C GLN A 325 51.05 28.59 -59.81
N GLU A 326 51.27 27.29 -59.69
CA GLU A 326 50.25 26.30 -59.30
C GLU A 326 49.88 26.46 -57.82
N LEU A 327 50.88 26.74 -56.96
CA LEU A 327 50.68 27.04 -55.55
C LEU A 327 49.85 28.33 -55.35
N GLU A 328 50.17 29.41 -56.06
CA GLU A 328 49.38 30.65 -56.02
C GLU A 328 47.96 30.48 -56.55
N HIS A 329 47.77 29.64 -57.57
CA HIS A 329 46.45 29.32 -58.09
C HIS A 329 45.64 28.50 -57.08
N MET A 330 46.26 27.48 -56.48
CA MET A 330 45.67 26.68 -55.41
C MET A 330 45.28 27.54 -54.20
N GLN A 331 46.16 28.44 -53.74
CA GLN A 331 45.88 29.34 -52.62
C GLN A 331 44.69 30.28 -52.88
N LYS A 332 44.43 30.65 -54.14
CA LYS A 332 43.27 31.48 -54.53
C LYS A 332 41.97 30.67 -54.65
N LEU A 333 42.03 29.41 -55.08
CA LEU A 333 40.87 28.53 -55.24
C LEU A 333 40.44 27.83 -53.94
N LEU A 334 41.38 27.53 -53.05
CA LEU A 334 41.15 26.76 -51.82
C LEU A 334 40.06 27.35 -50.90
N PRO A 335 40.01 28.68 -50.64
CA PRO A 335 38.95 29.26 -49.81
C PRO A 335 37.55 29.09 -50.44
N LEU A 336 37.45 29.23 -51.76
CA LEU A 336 36.17 29.18 -52.49
C LEU A 336 35.55 27.77 -52.47
N GLU A 337 36.36 26.74 -52.71
CA GLU A 337 35.89 25.35 -52.68
C GLU A 337 35.61 24.87 -51.25
N LEU A 338 36.42 25.29 -50.25
CA LEU A 338 36.12 25.06 -48.84
C LEU A 338 34.81 25.74 -48.40
N GLU A 339 34.56 26.98 -48.82
CA GLU A 339 33.30 27.67 -48.54
C GLU A 339 32.10 26.95 -49.13
N LYS A 340 32.19 26.49 -50.39
CA LYS A 340 31.13 25.75 -51.07
C LYS A 340 30.80 24.42 -50.37
N ARG A 341 31.84 23.67 -49.96
CA ARG A 341 31.71 22.42 -49.20
C ARG A 341 31.16 22.63 -47.79
N LEU A 342 31.58 23.71 -47.11
CA LEU A 342 31.03 24.08 -45.81
C LEU A 342 29.55 24.46 -45.94
N LYS A 343 29.20 25.28 -46.94
CA LYS A 343 27.81 25.70 -47.21
C LYS A 343 26.91 24.49 -47.48
N SER A 344 27.33 23.52 -48.30
CA SER A 344 26.51 22.32 -48.57
C SER A 344 26.29 21.48 -47.31
N LYS A 345 27.34 21.20 -46.51
CA LYS A 345 27.22 20.47 -45.24
C LYS A 345 26.34 21.20 -44.22
N CYS A 346 26.47 22.53 -44.11
CA CYS A 346 25.61 23.34 -43.25
C CYS A 346 24.13 23.29 -43.68
N LEU A 347 23.85 23.27 -44.98
CA LEU A 347 22.50 23.09 -45.50
C LEU A 347 21.95 21.68 -45.20
N SER A 348 22.78 20.63 -45.32
CA SER A 348 22.37 19.26 -44.92
C SER A 348 22.12 19.10 -43.42
N LEU A 349 22.83 19.85 -42.58
CA LEU A 349 22.52 19.91 -41.14
C LEU A 349 21.22 20.67 -40.88
N LEU A 350 20.96 21.76 -41.62
CA LEU A 350 19.72 22.51 -41.50
C LEU A 350 18.51 21.67 -41.91
N SER A 351 18.58 20.91 -43.01
CA SER A 351 17.46 20.05 -43.44
C SER A 351 17.17 18.90 -42.47
N TYR A 352 18.20 18.37 -41.79
CA TYR A 352 18.01 17.35 -40.74
C TYR A 352 17.24 17.87 -39.52
N TYR A 353 17.59 19.06 -39.01
CA TYR A 353 16.93 19.65 -37.83
C TYR A 353 15.65 20.43 -38.17
N CYS A 354 15.52 20.92 -39.40
CA CYS A 354 14.44 21.77 -39.87
C CYS A 354 14.07 21.39 -41.32
N PRO A 355 13.39 20.26 -41.56
CA PRO A 355 13.02 19.80 -42.91
C PRO A 355 12.08 20.77 -43.64
N GLU A 356 11.37 21.63 -42.90
CA GLU A 356 10.56 22.73 -43.44
C GLU A 356 11.40 23.78 -44.21
N SER A 357 12.73 23.79 -44.03
CA SER A 357 13.63 24.74 -44.68
C SER A 357 13.94 24.41 -46.15
N ASP A 358 13.73 23.17 -46.60
CA ASP A 358 14.13 22.71 -47.94
C ASP A 358 13.37 23.41 -49.08
N GLY A 359 12.13 23.86 -48.82
CA GLY A 359 11.33 24.64 -49.76
C GLY A 359 11.67 26.14 -49.80
N SER A 360 12.61 26.62 -48.99
CA SER A 360 12.91 28.05 -48.83
C SER A 360 14.14 28.51 -49.62
N GLY A 361 14.16 29.81 -49.99
CA GLY A 361 15.27 30.41 -50.72
C GLY A 361 16.59 30.43 -49.93
N GLU A 362 17.72 30.49 -50.63
CA GLU A 362 19.07 30.42 -50.02
C GLU A 362 19.32 31.49 -48.96
N THR A 363 18.74 32.68 -49.12
CA THR A 363 18.79 33.78 -48.15
C THR A 363 18.03 33.46 -46.86
N VAL A 364 16.93 32.72 -46.95
CA VAL A 364 16.15 32.28 -45.78
C VAL A 364 16.83 31.09 -45.11
N ARG A 365 17.39 30.15 -45.88
CA ARG A 365 18.18 29.03 -45.35
C ARG A 365 19.45 29.49 -44.62
N SER A 366 20.16 30.49 -45.15
CA SER A 366 21.33 31.07 -44.46
C SER A 366 20.95 31.84 -43.20
N ALA A 367 19.83 32.57 -43.19
CA ALA A 367 19.30 33.19 -41.97
C ALA A 367 18.91 32.14 -40.91
N MET A 368 18.17 31.09 -41.31
CA MET A 368 17.79 29.99 -40.42
C MET A 368 19.01 29.25 -39.86
N LEU A 369 20.04 28.99 -40.68
CA LEU A 369 21.33 28.43 -40.25
C LEU A 369 22.01 29.30 -39.17
N GLY A 370 21.98 30.62 -39.32
CA GLY A 370 22.48 31.55 -38.30
C GLY A 370 21.73 31.43 -36.96
N THR A 371 20.42 31.18 -37.00
CA THR A 371 19.61 30.97 -35.79
C THR A 371 19.69 29.55 -35.20
N LEU A 372 20.08 28.55 -35.99
CA LEU A 372 20.08 27.13 -35.62
C LEU A 372 20.99 26.84 -34.40
N ALA A 373 22.15 27.50 -34.30
CA ALA A 373 23.01 27.36 -33.13
C ALA A 373 22.34 27.86 -31.84
N GLY A 374 21.54 28.93 -31.95
CA GLY A 374 20.75 29.47 -30.86
C GLY A 374 19.62 28.51 -30.45
N SER A 375 18.81 28.03 -31.39
CA SER A 375 17.71 27.12 -31.10
C SER A 375 18.18 25.79 -30.50
N LEU A 376 19.24 25.18 -31.04
CA LEU A 376 19.84 23.96 -30.48
C LEU A 376 20.42 24.18 -29.08
N SER A 377 20.97 25.37 -28.79
CA SER A 377 21.45 25.70 -27.44
C SER A 377 20.29 25.82 -26.44
N ALA A 378 19.18 26.43 -26.85
CA ALA A 378 17.96 26.59 -26.06
C ALA A 378 17.25 25.24 -25.82
N GLU A 379 17.16 24.38 -26.85
CA GLU A 379 16.61 23.04 -26.72
C GLU A 379 17.46 22.18 -25.77
N LYS A 380 18.78 22.23 -25.90
CA LYS A 380 19.71 21.55 -24.99
C LYS A 380 19.59 22.03 -23.55
N GLN A 381 19.31 23.32 -23.33
CA GLN A 381 19.01 23.86 -22.01
C GLN A 381 17.66 23.34 -21.51
N HIS A 382 16.60 23.44 -22.32
CA HIS A 382 15.27 22.96 -21.99
C HIS A 382 15.25 21.46 -21.62
N LEU A 383 16.02 20.62 -22.33
CA LEU A 383 16.18 19.20 -21.99
C LEU A 383 16.86 18.97 -20.64
N ARG A 384 17.84 19.81 -20.25
CA ARG A 384 18.47 19.74 -18.91
C ARG A 384 17.51 20.19 -17.81
N GLU A 385 16.72 21.24 -18.06
CA GLU A 385 15.67 21.71 -17.15
C GLU A 385 14.54 20.66 -17.01
N ALA A 386 14.16 19.99 -18.09
CA ALA A 386 13.21 18.89 -18.04
C ALA A 386 13.76 17.68 -17.28
N HIS A 387 15.05 17.37 -17.43
CA HIS A 387 15.70 16.26 -16.72
C HIS A 387 15.83 16.52 -15.21
N THR A 388 16.22 17.72 -14.81
CA THR A 388 16.29 18.13 -13.39
C THR A 388 14.90 18.11 -12.74
N ARG A 389 13.88 18.72 -13.38
CA ARG A 389 12.48 18.61 -12.94
C ARG A 389 11.99 17.16 -12.85
N HIS A 390 12.43 16.28 -13.75
CA HIS A 390 12.09 14.86 -13.68
C HIS A 390 12.72 14.18 -12.45
N GLN A 391 14.00 14.43 -12.17
CA GLN A 391 14.68 13.93 -10.96
C GLN A 391 13.99 14.42 -9.67
N GLU A 392 13.63 15.70 -9.59
CA GLU A 392 12.86 16.27 -8.47
C GLU A 392 11.52 15.55 -8.27
N LEU A 393 10.76 15.36 -9.35
CA LEU A 393 9.46 14.66 -9.30
C LEU A 393 9.60 13.19 -8.91
N VAL A 394 10.67 12.51 -9.33
CA VAL A 394 10.99 11.14 -8.89
C VAL A 394 11.28 11.11 -7.38
N GLY A 395 12.12 12.02 -6.88
CA GLY A 395 12.41 12.12 -5.44
C GLY A 395 11.17 12.40 -4.59
N LEU A 396 10.29 13.32 -5.01
CA LEU A 396 9.01 13.57 -4.34
C LEU A 396 8.08 12.34 -4.36
N LEU A 397 8.08 11.59 -5.46
CA LEU A 397 7.29 10.36 -5.60
C LEU A 397 7.82 9.23 -4.71
N GLU A 398 9.14 9.13 -4.53
CA GLU A 398 9.77 8.18 -3.60
C GLU A 398 9.48 8.54 -2.14
N GLN A 399 9.56 9.82 -1.77
CA GLN A 399 9.16 10.30 -0.44
C GLN A 399 7.69 9.98 -0.15
N GLN A 400 6.79 10.17 -1.12
CA GLN A 400 5.38 9.79 -0.97
C GLN A 400 5.21 8.26 -0.83
N LYS A 401 5.90 7.46 -1.66
CA LYS A 401 5.89 5.99 -1.55
C LYS A 401 6.36 5.50 -0.18
N ALA A 402 7.32 6.18 0.46
CA ALA A 402 7.76 5.87 1.82
C ALA A 402 6.75 6.33 2.90
N ALA A 403 6.10 7.47 2.72
CA ALA A 403 5.15 8.03 3.69
C ALA A 403 3.81 7.27 3.77
N TYR A 404 3.26 6.82 2.63
CA TYR A 404 1.99 6.09 2.60
C TYR A 404 1.94 4.82 3.49
N PRO A 405 2.89 3.86 3.41
CA PRO A 405 2.88 2.67 4.27
C PRO A 405 3.04 3.02 5.75
N GLN A 406 3.83 4.04 6.11
CA GLN A 406 3.92 4.51 7.49
C GLN A 406 2.57 5.03 8.01
N ALA A 407 1.85 5.82 7.20
CA ALA A 407 0.51 6.29 7.55
C ALA A 407 -0.50 5.13 7.69
N LEU A 408 -0.42 4.11 6.82
CA LEU A 408 -1.24 2.90 6.93
C LEU A 408 -0.92 2.08 8.19
N LEU A 409 0.36 1.92 8.54
CA LEU A 409 0.78 1.25 9.77
C LEU A 409 0.29 1.98 11.03
N ARG A 410 0.34 3.31 11.05
CA ARG A 410 -0.24 4.14 12.13
C ARG A 410 -1.77 3.97 12.22
N CYS A 411 -2.48 3.91 11.10
CA CYS A 411 -3.91 3.60 11.10
C CYS A 411 -4.20 2.18 11.62
N LEU A 412 -3.36 1.20 11.28
CA LEU A 412 -3.49 -0.18 11.75
C LEU A 412 -3.17 -0.34 13.24
N SER A 413 -2.20 0.40 13.79
CA SER A 413 -1.92 0.37 15.23
C SER A 413 -3.10 0.94 16.03
N ILE A 414 -3.66 2.08 15.60
CA ILE A 414 -4.86 2.66 16.20
C ILE A 414 -6.06 1.69 16.11
N LEU A 415 -6.28 1.06 14.95
CA LEU A 415 -7.35 0.05 14.80
C LEU A 415 -7.16 -1.18 15.72
N LYS A 416 -5.92 -1.67 15.85
CA LYS A 416 -5.59 -2.76 16.78
C LYS A 416 -5.82 -2.36 18.24
N GLN A 417 -5.46 -1.14 18.61
CA GLN A 417 -5.66 -0.61 19.95
C GLN A 417 -7.16 -0.49 20.27
N LEU A 418 -7.94 0.19 19.42
CA LEU A 418 -9.40 0.32 19.57
C LEU A 418 -10.13 -1.03 19.64
N ALA A 419 -9.66 -2.05 18.89
CA ALA A 419 -10.24 -3.39 18.93
C ALA A 419 -9.88 -4.15 20.23
N ARG A 420 -8.66 -4.00 20.72
CA ARG A 420 -8.20 -4.62 21.98
C ARG A 420 -8.89 -3.98 23.18
N GLU A 421 -8.85 -2.66 23.30
CA GLU A 421 -9.35 -1.94 24.47
C GLU A 421 -10.88 -1.91 24.51
N HIS A 422 -11.53 -1.38 23.47
CA HIS A 422 -12.98 -1.09 23.51
C HIS A 422 -13.90 -2.20 23.00
N ARG A 423 -13.36 -3.30 22.47
CA ARG A 423 -14.18 -4.47 22.11
C ARG A 423 -13.81 -5.68 22.92
N LEU A 424 -12.55 -6.10 22.91
CA LEU A 424 -12.13 -7.29 23.66
C LEU A 424 -12.05 -7.01 25.17
N GLY A 425 -11.45 -5.90 25.58
CA GLY A 425 -11.35 -5.48 26.98
C GLY A 425 -12.73 -5.34 27.63
N THR A 426 -13.56 -4.42 27.12
CA THR A 426 -14.92 -4.21 27.65
C THR A 426 -15.80 -5.46 27.60
N GLN A 427 -15.65 -6.34 26.60
CA GLN A 427 -16.36 -7.63 26.60
C GLN A 427 -15.86 -8.54 27.73
N SER A 428 -14.54 -8.65 27.94
CA SER A 428 -13.98 -9.48 29.02
C SER A 428 -14.34 -8.96 30.42
N GLU A 429 -14.46 -7.64 30.60
CA GLU A 429 -14.96 -7.02 31.84
C GLU A 429 -16.44 -7.37 32.10
N LEU A 430 -17.28 -7.29 31.06
CA LEU A 430 -18.69 -7.69 31.14
C LEU A 430 -18.85 -9.19 31.40
N ASP A 431 -18.07 -10.03 30.72
CA ASP A 431 -18.08 -11.48 30.92
C ASP A 431 -17.65 -11.83 32.36
N HIS A 432 -16.63 -11.16 32.89
CA HIS A 432 -16.18 -11.33 34.28
C HIS A 432 -17.23 -10.90 35.32
N LEU A 433 -17.87 -9.75 35.12
CA LEU A 433 -18.98 -9.30 35.97
C LEU A 433 -20.17 -10.28 35.91
N ASN A 434 -20.46 -10.83 34.73
CA ASN A 434 -21.52 -11.81 34.55
C ASN A 434 -21.19 -13.15 35.23
N THR A 435 -19.95 -13.64 35.17
CA THR A 435 -19.56 -14.86 35.90
C THR A 435 -19.65 -14.66 37.41
N GLN A 436 -19.17 -13.53 37.95
CA GLN A 436 -19.34 -13.19 39.38
C GLN A 436 -20.81 -13.11 39.80
N TYR A 437 -21.67 -12.48 38.98
CA TYR A 437 -23.10 -12.40 39.25
C TYR A 437 -23.76 -13.78 39.28
N LEU A 438 -23.41 -14.65 38.33
CA LEU A 438 -23.92 -16.03 38.27
C LEU A 438 -23.42 -16.88 39.44
N GLU A 439 -22.14 -16.75 39.83
CA GLU A 439 -21.57 -17.40 41.00
C GLU A 439 -22.30 -16.99 42.30
N MET A 440 -22.47 -15.68 42.52
CA MET A 440 -23.22 -15.17 43.66
C MET A 440 -24.68 -15.63 43.66
N LYS A 441 -25.32 -15.71 42.49
CA LYS A 441 -26.68 -16.25 42.34
C LYS A 441 -26.76 -17.75 42.65
N CYS A 442 -25.77 -18.54 42.22
CA CYS A 442 -25.65 -19.95 42.59
C CYS A 442 -25.45 -20.12 44.10
N ASN A 443 -24.56 -19.34 44.71
CA ASN A 443 -24.32 -19.37 46.16
C ASN A 443 -25.59 -19.01 46.95
N ALA A 444 -26.34 -17.99 46.53
CA ALA A 444 -27.64 -17.65 47.13
C ALA A 444 -28.67 -18.78 46.97
N MET A 445 -28.66 -19.50 45.84
CA MET A 445 -29.54 -20.65 45.61
C MET A 445 -29.14 -21.86 46.47
N PHE A 446 -27.84 -22.14 46.64
CA PHE A 446 -27.35 -23.16 47.57
C PHE A 446 -27.76 -22.86 49.03
N LEU A 447 -27.58 -21.61 49.47
CA LEU A 447 -28.03 -21.18 50.80
C LEU A 447 -29.55 -21.33 50.96
N LYS A 448 -30.33 -21.02 49.93
CA LYS A 448 -31.78 -21.26 49.96
C LYS A 448 -32.10 -22.75 50.08
N ILE A 449 -31.51 -23.61 49.25
CA ILE A 449 -31.73 -25.07 49.32
C ILE A 449 -31.38 -25.60 50.72
N ARG A 450 -30.26 -25.15 51.31
CA ARG A 450 -29.86 -25.55 52.66
C ARG A 450 -30.82 -25.05 53.75
N LEU A 451 -31.44 -23.89 53.56
CA LEU A 451 -32.47 -23.37 54.45
C LEU A 451 -33.76 -24.20 54.36
N GLU A 452 -34.22 -24.55 53.16
CA GLU A 452 -35.38 -25.44 52.98
C GLU A 452 -35.10 -26.85 53.57
N GLU A 453 -33.90 -27.40 53.41
CA GLU A 453 -33.49 -28.66 54.03
C GLU A 453 -33.57 -28.60 55.57
N LEU A 454 -33.06 -27.52 56.17
CA LEU A 454 -33.16 -27.30 57.62
C LEU A 454 -34.61 -27.09 58.06
N ASN A 455 -35.45 -26.43 57.26
CA ASN A 455 -36.87 -26.26 57.55
C ASN A 455 -37.60 -27.61 57.56
N ILE A 456 -37.37 -28.46 56.57
CA ILE A 456 -37.91 -29.83 56.52
C ILE A 456 -37.44 -30.65 57.73
N LEU A 457 -36.16 -30.52 58.14
CA LEU A 457 -35.65 -31.20 59.34
C LEU A 457 -36.34 -30.71 60.62
N LEU A 458 -36.62 -29.42 60.76
CA LEU A 458 -37.34 -28.86 61.92
C LEU A 458 -38.82 -29.26 61.95
N GLU A 459 -39.49 -29.34 60.80
CA GLU A 459 -40.88 -29.80 60.67
C GLU A 459 -41.02 -31.31 60.94
N THR A 460 -40.06 -32.12 60.46
CA THR A 460 -40.07 -33.56 60.67
C THR A 460 -39.70 -33.95 62.10
N TYR A 461 -38.62 -33.37 62.64
CA TYR A 461 -38.08 -33.61 63.98
C TYR A 461 -38.43 -32.47 64.96
N THR A 462 -39.72 -32.35 65.28
CA THR A 462 -40.16 -31.47 66.38
C THR A 462 -39.51 -31.89 67.71
N PRO A 463 -39.26 -30.96 68.66
CA PRO A 463 -38.54 -31.28 69.90
C PRO A 463 -39.20 -32.40 70.71
N GLU A 464 -40.53 -32.46 70.70
CA GLU A 464 -41.33 -33.55 71.31
C GLU A 464 -41.01 -34.91 70.68
N LYS A 465 -40.98 -35.02 69.35
CA LYS A 465 -40.62 -36.26 68.64
C LYS A 465 -39.17 -36.64 68.90
N VAL A 466 -38.25 -35.67 68.96
CA VAL A 466 -36.84 -35.92 69.27
C VAL A 466 -36.69 -36.49 70.69
N GLU A 467 -37.44 -35.97 71.66
CA GLU A 467 -37.42 -36.48 73.04
C GLU A 467 -38.01 -37.90 73.14
N VAL A 468 -39.11 -38.18 72.42
CA VAL A 468 -39.64 -39.55 72.30
C VAL A 468 -38.63 -40.48 71.62
N HIS A 469 -37.92 -40.04 70.58
CA HIS A 469 -36.87 -40.83 69.93
C HIS A 469 -35.63 -41.04 70.83
N ARG A 470 -35.38 -40.17 71.82
CA ARG A 470 -34.37 -40.39 72.86
C ARG A 470 -34.84 -41.47 73.83
N THR A 471 -36.01 -41.33 74.44
CA THR A 471 -36.50 -42.34 75.41
C THR A 471 -36.66 -43.72 74.78
N MET A 472 -37.10 -43.81 73.51
CA MET A 472 -37.10 -45.05 72.74
C MET A 472 -35.69 -45.64 72.60
N ARG A 473 -34.70 -44.83 72.18
CA ARG A 473 -33.30 -45.27 72.06
C ARG A 473 -32.76 -45.78 73.39
N ASP A 474 -32.88 -44.99 74.44
CA ASP A 474 -32.34 -45.30 75.76
C ASP A 474 -32.99 -46.60 76.31
N SER A 475 -34.28 -46.82 76.05
CA SER A 475 -34.97 -48.07 76.40
C SER A 475 -34.50 -49.29 75.59
N LEU A 476 -34.23 -49.12 74.30
CA LEU A 476 -33.71 -50.18 73.43
C LEU A 476 -32.25 -50.52 73.75
N GLU A 477 -31.43 -49.51 74.07
CA GLU A 477 -30.04 -49.66 74.45
C GLU A 477 -29.91 -50.32 75.84
N ALA A 478 -30.82 -50.00 76.78
CA ALA A 478 -30.95 -50.72 78.04
C ALA A 478 -31.40 -52.19 77.83
N ALA A 479 -32.40 -52.45 76.97
CA ALA A 479 -32.87 -53.79 76.67
C ALA A 479 -31.79 -54.65 75.97
N LEU A 480 -31.07 -54.08 75.00
CA LEU A 480 -29.91 -54.73 74.36
C LEU A 480 -28.82 -55.04 75.39
N SER A 481 -28.47 -54.08 76.25
CA SER A 481 -27.49 -54.29 77.32
C SER A 481 -27.90 -55.41 78.28
N GLN A 482 -29.21 -55.55 78.57
CA GLN A 482 -29.75 -56.62 79.42
C GLN A 482 -29.69 -57.99 78.71
N GLU A 483 -30.06 -58.07 77.43
CA GLU A 483 -29.94 -59.29 76.64
C GLU A 483 -28.48 -59.70 76.39
N GLU A 484 -27.56 -58.76 76.18
CA GLU A 484 -26.12 -59.03 76.09
C GLU A 484 -25.56 -59.58 77.41
N GLN A 485 -26.02 -59.06 78.56
CA GLN A 485 -25.70 -59.64 79.88
C GLN A 485 -26.32 -61.04 80.05
N GLY A 486 -27.56 -61.25 79.62
CA GLY A 486 -28.23 -62.56 79.60
C GLY A 486 -27.47 -63.59 78.73
N LEU A 487 -27.06 -63.18 77.54
CA LEU A 487 -26.24 -63.97 76.63
C LEU A 487 -24.87 -64.30 77.26
N ALA A 488 -24.19 -63.31 77.84
CA ALA A 488 -22.90 -63.53 78.50
C ALA A 488 -23.00 -64.48 79.71
N THR A 489 -24.09 -64.39 80.49
CA THR A 489 -24.32 -65.35 81.60
C THR A 489 -24.65 -66.76 81.11
N SER A 490 -25.47 -66.90 80.07
CA SER A 490 -25.82 -68.22 79.50
C SER A 490 -24.62 -68.87 78.78
N GLN A 491 -23.82 -68.10 78.05
CA GLN A 491 -22.53 -68.56 77.50
C GLN A 491 -21.56 -69.01 78.60
N LYS A 492 -21.47 -68.27 79.71
CA LYS A 492 -20.66 -68.67 80.86
C LYS A 492 -21.16 -70.00 81.46
N ILE A 493 -22.48 -70.16 81.61
CA ILE A 493 -23.09 -71.42 82.08
C ILE A 493 -22.78 -72.57 81.12
N LEU A 494 -22.93 -72.37 79.80
CA LEU A 494 -22.57 -73.36 78.78
C LEU A 494 -21.09 -73.75 78.85
N SER A 495 -20.18 -72.77 78.95
CA SER A 495 -18.74 -73.06 79.11
C SER A 495 -18.43 -73.86 80.38
N ASN A 496 -19.17 -73.65 81.48
CA ASN A 496 -19.03 -74.47 82.67
C ASN A 496 -19.47 -75.92 82.39
N TYR A 497 -20.56 -76.14 81.67
CA TYR A 497 -20.99 -77.50 81.26
C TYR A 497 -19.99 -78.16 80.29
N GLU A 498 -19.44 -77.41 79.33
CA GLU A 498 -18.39 -77.90 78.42
C GLU A 498 -17.14 -78.36 79.19
N THR A 499 -16.77 -77.67 80.29
CA THR A 499 -15.64 -78.10 81.13
C THR A 499 -15.88 -79.38 81.94
N LEU A 500 -17.12 -79.87 82.05
CA LEU A 500 -17.43 -81.12 82.78
C LEU A 500 -17.15 -82.40 81.96
N GLY A 501 -16.84 -82.27 80.66
CA GLY A 501 -16.28 -83.35 79.85
C GLY A 501 -17.22 -84.53 79.53
N PRO A 502 -16.69 -85.59 78.89
CA PRO A 502 -17.51 -86.70 78.37
C PRO A 502 -18.16 -87.55 79.46
N GLU A 503 -17.58 -87.61 80.67
CA GLU A 503 -18.14 -88.34 81.81
C GLU A 503 -19.52 -87.77 82.23
N PHE A 504 -19.68 -86.44 82.15
CA PHE A 504 -20.97 -85.80 82.38
C PHE A 504 -21.97 -86.11 81.26
N GLU A 505 -21.52 -86.20 80.01
CA GLU A 505 -22.38 -86.57 78.88
C GLU A 505 -22.88 -88.03 78.98
N GLU A 506 -22.05 -88.95 79.46
CA GLU A 506 -22.46 -90.32 79.79
C GLU A 506 -23.47 -90.36 80.95
N LEU A 507 -23.24 -89.56 82.01
CA LEU A 507 -24.18 -89.45 83.13
C LEU A 507 -25.53 -88.86 82.69
N VAL A 508 -25.54 -87.88 81.80
CA VAL A 508 -26.77 -87.32 81.22
C VAL A 508 -27.48 -88.34 80.33
N LYS A 509 -26.75 -89.18 79.57
CA LYS A 509 -27.34 -90.27 78.78
C LYS A 509 -27.98 -91.33 79.67
N GLU A 510 -27.34 -91.75 80.76
CA GLU A 510 -27.96 -92.66 81.74
C GLU A 510 -29.13 -92.02 82.48
N TYR A 511 -29.04 -90.75 82.87
CA TYR A 511 -30.17 -90.03 83.48
C TYR A 511 -31.37 -89.93 82.52
N ALA A 512 -31.14 -89.58 81.25
CA ALA A 512 -32.17 -89.55 80.22
C ALA A 512 -32.75 -90.95 79.96
N ARG A 513 -31.93 -92.01 79.96
CA ARG A 513 -32.39 -93.40 79.85
C ARG A 513 -33.25 -93.80 81.05
N LEU A 514 -32.83 -93.46 82.27
CA LEU A 514 -33.61 -93.69 83.49
C LEU A 514 -34.92 -92.90 83.47
N GLN A 515 -34.91 -91.65 83.01
CA GLN A 515 -36.11 -90.84 82.89
C GLN A 515 -37.08 -91.41 81.83
N ALA A 516 -36.59 -91.83 80.66
CA ALA A 516 -37.39 -92.54 79.66
C ALA A 516 -37.93 -93.88 80.19
N VAL A 517 -37.18 -94.61 81.02
CA VAL A 517 -37.67 -95.81 81.71
C VAL A 517 -38.72 -95.47 82.78
N ILE A 518 -38.59 -94.35 83.49
CA ILE A 518 -39.58 -93.86 84.46
C ILE A 518 -40.86 -93.42 83.73
N GLU A 519 -40.74 -92.71 82.61
CA GLU A 519 -41.86 -92.28 81.77
C GLU A 519 -42.55 -93.47 81.11
N ASN A 520 -41.80 -94.44 80.58
CA ASN A 520 -42.36 -95.70 80.09
C ASN A 520 -43.02 -96.51 81.22
N ARG A 521 -42.42 -96.60 82.41
CA ARG A 521 -43.07 -97.26 83.57
C ARG A 521 -44.32 -96.52 84.03
N ARG A 522 -44.33 -95.19 84.02
CA ARG A 522 -45.53 -94.37 84.29
C ARG A 522 -46.60 -94.62 83.23
N TRP A 523 -46.21 -94.70 81.95
CA TRP A 523 -47.10 -95.01 80.83
C TRP A 523 -47.70 -96.42 80.96
N VAL A 524 -46.87 -97.44 81.22
CA VAL A 524 -47.29 -98.82 81.52
C VAL A 524 -48.23 -98.86 82.74
N LEU A 525 -47.93 -98.12 83.81
CA LEU A 525 -48.82 -97.99 84.96
C LEU A 525 -50.14 -97.28 84.59
N THR A 526 -50.16 -96.32 83.67
CA THR A 526 -51.42 -95.71 83.19
C THR A 526 -52.20 -96.58 82.20
N GLU A 527 -51.58 -97.56 81.54
CA GLU A 527 -52.27 -98.56 80.72
C GLU A 527 -52.81 -99.73 81.58
N PHE A 528 -52.03 -100.25 82.53
CA PHE A 528 -52.51 -101.28 83.48
C PHE A 528 -53.57 -100.78 84.48
N ASN A 529 -53.89 -99.49 84.49
CA ASN A 529 -55.03 -98.91 85.22
C ASN A 529 -56.26 -98.68 84.30
N LYS A 530 -56.29 -99.26 83.09
CA LYS A 530 -57.41 -99.15 82.12
C LYS A 530 -58.14 -100.47 81.81
N ASP A 531 -57.59 -101.61 82.26
CA ASP A 531 -58.24 -102.93 82.32
C ASP A 531 -58.58 -103.27 83.78
#